data_AF-A0A143HDF7-F1
#
_entry.id   AF-A0A143HDF7-F1
#
_cell.length_a   1.000
_cell.length_b   1.000
_cell.length_c   1.000
_cell.angle_alpha   90.00
_cell.angle_beta   90.00
_cell.angle_gamma   90.00
#
_symmetry.space_group_name_H-M   'P 1'
#
loop_
_entity.id
_entity.type
_entity.pdbx_description
1 polymer ?
#
loop_
_entity_poly.entity_id
_entity_poly.type
_entity_poly.pdbx_seq_one_letter_code
_entity_poly.pdbx_strand_id
1 'polypeptide(L)'
;MKKEIEFYGKTINVDLENLKVKLDNITYDLTPVYNDKILKAHKEGKVFLSYNDNIINQADSKPIYFSARSIMERKLEDEVLYMDFLVYNNEQRIFPDGILNRSLGHKNDVAEFEVHQVIEGTVLSIIKLDDKVTYVGIFKKGDYFEIPAAAFHCSYILEGPAIVANFYCQTYWGNDITKKPYFTINNDISIKTSGEEFSLFSSNDKNENKFTVDSFSSIFNNRNFRDYKELYEEKILVKDYSEHKSIFDLFYSSL
;
A
#
# COMPACT_ATOMS: atom_id res chain seq x y z
N MET A 1 -8.69 18.58 -1.49
CA MET A 1 -8.55 18.21 -0.06
C MET A 1 -7.38 19.00 0.53
N LYS A 2 -7.62 19.75 1.62
CA LYS A 2 -6.57 20.33 2.47
C LYS A 2 -6.71 19.75 3.87
N LYS A 3 -5.63 19.20 4.42
CA LYS A 3 -5.65 18.55 5.74
C LYS A 3 -4.32 18.74 6.46
N GLU A 4 -4.38 19.20 7.70
CA GLU A 4 -3.26 19.16 8.63
C GLU A 4 -3.37 17.90 9.50
N ILE A 5 -2.25 17.24 9.73
CA ILE A 5 -2.14 15.99 10.48
C ILE A 5 -0.97 16.14 11.45
N GLU A 6 -1.26 15.96 12.72
CA GLU A 6 -0.24 15.76 13.74
C GLU A 6 0.06 14.27 13.86
N PHE A 7 1.32 13.90 13.64
CA PHE A 7 1.79 12.53 13.70
C PHE A 7 3.12 12.45 14.44
N TYR A 8 3.07 12.00 15.71
CA TYR A 8 4.24 11.85 16.59
C TYR A 8 5.21 13.05 16.59
N GLY A 9 4.67 14.27 16.69
CA GLY A 9 5.46 15.50 16.74
C GLY A 9 5.91 16.04 15.38
N LYS A 10 5.41 15.45 14.28
CA LYS A 10 5.50 16.00 12.93
C LYS A 10 4.17 16.63 12.53
N THR A 11 4.26 17.84 11.99
CA THR A 11 3.11 18.51 11.37
C THR A 11 3.14 18.26 9.88
N ILE A 12 2.12 17.58 9.37
CA ILE A 12 2.00 17.22 7.95
C ILE A 12 0.79 17.93 7.36
N ASN A 13 1.04 18.76 6.36
CA ASN A 13 0.03 19.54 5.66
C ASN A 13 -0.13 19.02 4.23
N VAL A 14 -1.24 18.34 3.94
CA VAL A 14 -1.56 17.83 2.61
C VAL A 14 -2.49 18.81 1.91
N ASP A 15 -2.11 19.25 0.70
CA ASP A 15 -2.91 20.09 -0.18
C ASP A 15 -3.01 19.44 -1.57
N LEU A 16 -4.05 18.64 -1.78
CA LEU A 16 -4.30 17.96 -3.06
C LEU A 16 -4.80 18.91 -4.16
N GLU A 17 -5.28 20.11 -3.82
CA GLU A 17 -5.69 21.10 -4.83
C GLU A 17 -4.46 21.71 -5.51
N ASN A 18 -3.41 21.96 -4.73
CA ASN A 18 -2.14 22.47 -5.23
C ASN A 18 -1.10 21.38 -5.49
N LEU A 19 -1.45 20.10 -5.29
CA LEU A 19 -0.55 18.95 -5.41
C LEU A 19 0.72 19.11 -4.57
N LYS A 20 0.56 19.52 -3.30
CA LYS A 20 1.68 19.70 -2.37
C LYS A 20 1.46 18.90 -1.09
N VAL A 21 2.55 18.41 -0.52
CA VAL A 21 2.61 18.01 0.88
C VAL A 21 3.73 18.78 1.57
N LYS A 22 3.44 19.38 2.72
CA LYS A 22 4.43 20.04 3.55
C LYS A 22 4.66 19.21 4.79
N LEU A 23 5.90 18.77 5.00
CA LEU A 23 6.35 18.07 6.19
C LEU A 23 7.19 19.04 7.00
N ASP A 24 6.71 19.41 8.19
CA ASP A 24 7.26 20.50 9.01
C ASP A 24 7.41 21.81 8.20
N ASN A 25 8.63 22.16 7.79
CA ASN A 25 8.96 23.39 7.07
C ASN A 25 9.32 23.18 5.59
N ILE A 26 9.29 21.93 5.10
CA ILE A 26 9.70 21.59 3.73
C ILE A 26 8.48 21.16 2.92
N THR A 27 8.35 21.69 1.71
CA THR A 27 7.25 21.41 0.78
C THR A 27 7.73 20.52 -0.36
N TYR A 28 6.96 19.47 -0.65
CA TYR A 28 7.19 18.51 -1.72
C TYR A 28 6.04 18.50 -2.71
N ASP A 29 6.36 18.17 -3.96
CA ASP A 29 5.38 17.95 -5.02
C ASP A 29 4.74 16.57 -4.92
N LEU A 30 3.42 16.53 -5.04
CA LEU A 30 2.64 15.31 -5.15
C LEU A 30 2.38 15.00 -6.62
N THR A 31 2.89 13.87 -7.09
CA THR A 31 2.62 13.38 -8.44
C THR A 31 1.36 12.50 -8.41
N PRO A 32 0.32 12.81 -9.22
CA PRO A 32 -0.86 11.96 -9.32
C PRO A 32 -0.53 10.64 -10.02
N VAL A 33 -1.10 9.54 -9.52
CA VAL A 33 -1.05 8.23 -10.15
C VAL A 33 -2.47 7.83 -10.54
N TYR A 34 -2.65 7.39 -11.78
CA TYR A 34 -3.94 7.02 -12.36
C TYR A 34 -4.11 5.50 -12.45
N ASN A 35 -5.33 5.08 -12.80
CA ASN A 35 -5.73 3.68 -12.93
C ASN A 35 -5.30 3.03 -14.26
N ASP A 36 -4.75 3.79 -15.21
CA ASP A 36 -4.37 3.36 -16.56
C ASP A 36 -3.54 2.06 -16.56
N LYS A 37 -2.55 1.96 -15.67
CA LYS A 37 -1.71 0.76 -15.53
C LYS A 37 -2.49 -0.44 -14.99
N ILE A 38 -3.44 -0.23 -14.07
CA ILE A 38 -4.31 -1.29 -13.54
C ILE A 38 -5.20 -1.82 -14.67
N LEU A 39 -5.79 -0.93 -15.46
CA LEU A 39 -6.67 -1.33 -16.56
C LEU A 39 -5.94 -2.09 -17.65
N LYS A 40 -4.72 -1.64 -17.99
CA LYS A 40 -3.84 -2.37 -18.90
C LYS A 40 -3.53 -3.77 -18.36
N ALA A 41 -3.12 -3.86 -17.09
CA ALA A 41 -2.82 -5.15 -16.45
C ALA A 41 -4.04 -6.07 -16.34
N HIS A 42 -5.23 -5.52 -16.14
CA HIS A 42 -6.48 -6.26 -16.14
C HIS A 42 -6.78 -6.88 -17.51
N LYS A 43 -6.64 -6.12 -18.61
CA LYS A 43 -6.79 -6.63 -19.99
C LYS A 43 -5.77 -7.73 -20.32
N GLU A 44 -4.60 -7.69 -19.68
CA GLU A 44 -3.55 -8.71 -19.80
C GLU A 44 -3.76 -9.92 -18.86
N GLY A 45 -4.82 -9.94 -18.04
CA GLY A 45 -5.11 -11.02 -17.09
C GLY A 45 -4.19 -11.08 -15.86
N LYS A 46 -3.46 -9.98 -15.58
CA LYS A 46 -2.52 -9.86 -14.44
C LYS A 46 -3.14 -9.25 -13.18
N VAL A 47 -4.34 -8.70 -13.33
CA VAL A 47 -5.12 -8.13 -12.23
C VAL A 47 -6.55 -8.65 -12.33
N PHE A 48 -7.02 -9.24 -11.24
CA PHE A 48 -8.43 -9.56 -11.08
C PHE A 48 -9.19 -8.34 -10.57
N LEU A 49 -10.18 -7.92 -11.36
CA LEU A 49 -11.21 -6.98 -10.95
C LEU A 49 -12.54 -7.72 -10.96
N SER A 50 -13.21 -7.82 -9.81
CA SER A 50 -14.49 -8.54 -9.67
C SER A 50 -15.71 -7.84 -10.31
N TYR A 51 -15.49 -7.12 -11.42
CA TYR A 51 -16.43 -6.23 -12.10
C TYR A 51 -17.08 -6.82 -13.36
N ASN A 52 -18.06 -6.08 -13.87
CA ASN A 52 -18.52 -6.16 -15.26
C ASN A 52 -17.74 -5.11 -16.10
N ASP A 53 -17.18 -5.51 -17.24
CA ASP A 53 -16.20 -4.74 -18.04
C ASP A 53 -16.66 -3.32 -18.46
N ASN A 54 -17.97 -3.05 -18.46
CA ASN A 54 -18.56 -1.79 -18.92
C ASN A 54 -18.34 -0.59 -17.99
N ILE A 55 -17.88 -0.80 -16.75
CA ILE A 55 -17.79 0.24 -15.71
C ILE A 55 -16.41 0.91 -15.66
N ILE A 56 -15.39 0.24 -16.18
CA ILE A 56 -13.99 0.65 -16.13
C ILE A 56 -13.75 2.03 -16.76
N ASN A 57 -14.47 2.37 -17.84
CA ASN A 57 -14.25 3.63 -18.58
C ASN A 57 -14.67 4.90 -17.81
N GLN A 58 -15.44 4.79 -16.71
CA GLN A 58 -15.82 5.94 -15.88
C GLN A 58 -14.80 6.25 -14.78
N ALA A 59 -13.93 5.29 -14.44
CA ALA A 59 -12.89 5.44 -13.42
C ALA A 59 -11.65 6.23 -13.90
N ASP A 60 -11.56 6.54 -15.19
CA ASP A 60 -10.36 7.06 -15.87
C ASP A 60 -10.02 8.54 -15.58
N SER A 61 -10.90 9.28 -14.90
CA SER A 61 -10.71 10.74 -14.74
C SER A 61 -10.02 11.15 -13.44
N LYS A 62 -9.97 10.30 -12.41
CA LYS A 62 -9.45 10.65 -11.09
C LYS A 62 -8.18 9.86 -10.74
N PRO A 63 -7.17 10.50 -10.12
CA PRO A 63 -6.03 9.78 -9.56
C PRO A 63 -6.48 8.75 -8.51
N ILE A 64 -5.83 7.59 -8.48
CA ILE A 64 -6.03 6.58 -7.42
C ILE A 64 -5.27 6.96 -6.15
N TYR A 65 -4.09 7.56 -6.28
CA TYR A 65 -3.32 8.12 -5.19
C TYR A 65 -2.35 9.17 -5.72
N PHE A 66 -1.72 9.87 -4.80
CA PHE A 66 -0.69 10.85 -5.07
C PHE A 66 0.57 10.43 -4.33
N SER A 67 1.74 10.59 -4.94
CA SER A 67 3.01 10.25 -4.30
C SER A 67 3.99 11.40 -4.37
N ALA A 68 4.62 11.72 -3.23
CA ALA A 68 5.88 12.45 -3.19
C ALA A 68 6.99 11.41 -3.00
N ARG A 69 7.91 11.34 -3.96
CA ARG A 69 8.98 10.33 -3.97
C ARG A 69 10.28 10.94 -3.46
N SER A 70 11.10 10.14 -2.79
CA SER A 70 12.42 10.53 -2.27
C SER A 70 12.35 11.83 -1.46
N ILE A 71 11.32 11.98 -0.62
CA ILE A 71 11.14 13.15 0.26
C ILE A 71 12.25 13.25 1.30
N MET A 72 12.88 12.12 1.63
CA MET A 72 14.08 12.04 2.44
C MET A 72 15.04 11.01 1.83
N GLU A 73 16.33 11.28 1.95
CA GLU A 73 17.42 10.40 1.50
C GLU A 73 18.47 10.29 2.61
N ARG A 74 18.95 9.07 2.88
CA ARG A 74 20.06 8.81 3.79
C ARG A 74 21.04 7.85 3.14
N LYS A 75 22.31 8.25 3.05
CA LYS A 75 23.39 7.37 2.62
C LYS A 75 23.81 6.47 3.77
N LEU A 76 23.78 5.17 3.51
CA LEU A 76 24.42 4.12 4.29
C LEU A 76 25.77 3.78 3.62
N GLU A 77 26.59 2.89 4.20
CA GLU A 77 27.94 2.61 3.67
C GLU A 77 27.92 2.19 2.19
N ASP A 78 27.08 1.21 1.84
CA ASP A 78 26.99 0.68 0.47
C ASP A 78 25.65 0.99 -0.22
N GLU A 79 24.77 1.76 0.43
CA GLU A 79 23.37 1.87 0.03
C GLU A 79 22.80 3.28 0.23
N VAL A 80 21.65 3.52 -0.40
CA VAL A 80 20.85 4.71 -0.17
C VAL A 80 19.46 4.30 0.26
N LEU A 81 19.05 4.82 1.42
CA LEU A 81 17.70 4.69 1.94
C LEU A 81 16.88 5.88 1.44
N TYR A 82 15.75 5.59 0.81
CA TYR A 82 14.80 6.60 0.33
C TYR A 82 13.52 6.51 1.14
N MET A 83 12.88 7.66 1.37
CA MET A 83 11.53 7.72 1.93
C MET A 83 10.57 8.33 0.92
N ASP A 84 9.42 7.67 0.77
CA ASP A 84 8.30 8.11 -0.03
C ASP A 84 7.10 8.41 0.86
N PHE A 85 6.19 9.22 0.32
CA PHE A 85 4.95 9.60 0.97
C PHE A 85 3.79 9.42 -0.01
N LEU A 86 2.77 8.66 0.41
CA LEU A 86 1.59 8.33 -0.38
C LEU A 86 0.34 8.91 0.26
N VAL A 87 -0.46 9.61 -0.54
CA VAL A 87 -1.80 10.08 -0.16
C VAL A 87 -2.80 9.41 -1.07
N TYR A 88 -3.59 8.49 -0.52
CA TYR A 88 -4.62 7.81 -1.30
C TYR A 88 -5.82 8.73 -1.54
N ASN A 89 -6.35 8.71 -2.78
CA ASN A 89 -7.44 9.59 -3.15
C ASN A 89 -8.76 9.12 -2.53
N ASN A 90 -9.23 9.83 -1.51
CA ASN A 90 -10.49 9.52 -0.83
C ASN A 90 -11.73 9.77 -1.72
N GLU A 91 -11.66 10.69 -2.68
CA GLU A 91 -12.78 10.93 -3.60
C GLU A 91 -13.00 9.79 -4.59
N GLN A 92 -11.98 8.95 -4.76
CA GLN A 92 -12.02 7.71 -5.51
C GLN A 92 -11.78 6.54 -4.54
N ARG A 93 -12.30 6.57 -3.30
CA ARG A 93 -12.11 5.46 -2.33
C ARG A 93 -12.74 4.16 -2.84
N ILE A 94 -13.82 4.27 -3.59
CA ILE A 94 -14.62 3.17 -4.10
C ILE A 94 -14.77 3.37 -5.62
N PHE A 95 -14.29 2.44 -6.40
CA PHE A 95 -14.61 2.33 -7.82
C PHE A 95 -16.08 1.86 -7.98
N PRO A 96 -16.76 2.14 -9.11
CA PRO A 96 -18.17 1.80 -9.25
C PRO A 96 -18.40 0.27 -9.16
N ASP A 97 -19.46 -0.19 -8.47
CA ASP A 97 -19.74 -1.54 -7.89
C ASP A 97 -18.95 -1.94 -6.62
N GLY A 98 -18.39 -0.97 -5.91
CA GLY A 98 -17.97 -1.19 -4.53
C GLY A 98 -16.53 -1.68 -4.35
N ILE A 99 -15.71 -1.86 -5.41
CA ILE A 99 -14.31 -2.25 -5.22
C ILE A 99 -13.52 -1.09 -4.66
N LEU A 100 -12.74 -1.38 -3.63
CA LEU A 100 -11.87 -0.41 -3.00
C LEU A 100 -10.72 0.00 -3.92
N ASN A 101 -10.38 1.27 -3.82
CA ASN A 101 -9.17 1.80 -4.41
C ASN A 101 -7.91 1.23 -3.72
N ARG A 102 -6.82 1.20 -4.49
CA ARG A 102 -5.61 0.45 -4.22
C ARG A 102 -4.38 1.10 -4.82
N SER A 103 -3.22 0.71 -4.31
CA SER A 103 -1.94 0.92 -5.00
C SER A 103 -1.89 0.11 -6.32
N LEU A 104 -0.90 0.43 -7.17
CA LEU A 104 -0.64 -0.37 -8.38
C LEU A 104 -0.24 -1.81 -7.98
N GLY A 105 0.61 -1.93 -6.96
CA GLY A 105 1.22 -3.18 -6.53
C GLY A 105 2.40 -3.57 -7.41
N HIS A 106 3.47 -4.03 -6.78
CA HIS A 106 4.71 -4.42 -7.45
C HIS A 106 5.44 -5.47 -6.64
N LYS A 107 6.42 -6.11 -7.29
CA LYS A 107 7.38 -7.01 -6.64
C LYS A 107 8.58 -6.22 -6.11
N ASN A 108 9.06 -6.56 -4.92
CA ASN A 108 10.32 -6.02 -4.41
C ASN A 108 11.52 -6.72 -5.08
N ASP A 109 12.67 -6.05 -5.09
CA ASP A 109 13.93 -6.72 -5.41
C ASP A 109 14.19 -7.88 -4.44
N VAL A 110 15.03 -8.82 -4.86
CA VAL A 110 15.49 -9.94 -3.99
C VAL A 110 16.31 -9.48 -2.79
N ALA A 111 16.87 -8.27 -2.85
CA ALA A 111 17.64 -7.66 -1.78
C ALA A 111 16.88 -6.48 -1.14
N GLU A 112 15.76 -6.03 -1.73
CA GLU A 112 15.06 -4.84 -1.25
C GLU A 112 14.43 -5.06 0.12
N PHE A 113 14.71 -4.09 0.98
CA PHE A 113 14.07 -3.90 2.26
C PHE A 113 13.11 -2.74 2.14
N GLU A 114 11.85 -2.93 2.56
CA GLU A 114 10.81 -1.90 2.51
C GLU A 114 9.90 -1.98 3.73
N VAL A 115 9.71 -0.84 4.40
CA VAL A 115 8.86 -0.70 5.58
C VAL A 115 7.90 0.45 5.38
N HIS A 116 6.63 0.20 5.70
CA HIS A 116 5.54 1.16 5.64
C HIS A 116 5.07 1.50 7.04
N GLN A 117 4.58 2.73 7.23
CA GLN A 117 3.80 3.12 8.39
C GLN A 117 2.57 3.90 7.95
N VAL A 118 1.42 3.55 8.53
CA VAL A 118 0.16 4.28 8.28
C VAL A 118 0.15 5.54 9.13
N ILE A 119 0.12 6.70 8.48
CA ILE A 119 0.11 8.02 9.11
C ILE A 119 -1.33 8.44 9.47
N GLU A 120 -2.29 8.07 8.63
CA GLU A 120 -3.71 8.37 8.79
C GLU A 120 -4.54 7.32 8.04
N GLY A 121 -5.75 7.04 8.54
CA GLY A 121 -6.68 6.08 7.92
C GLY A 121 -6.34 4.62 8.23
N THR A 122 -6.91 3.73 7.41
CA THR A 122 -6.74 2.29 7.53
C THR A 122 -6.52 1.67 6.15
N VAL A 123 -5.50 0.83 6.02
CA VAL A 123 -5.19 0.09 4.80
C VAL A 123 -5.19 -1.41 5.05
N LEU A 124 -5.52 -2.18 4.01
CA LEU A 124 -5.25 -3.61 3.96
C LEU A 124 -4.13 -3.85 2.96
N SER A 125 -3.07 -4.55 3.36
CA SER A 125 -2.00 -4.96 2.46
C SER A 125 -2.09 -6.44 2.19
N ILE A 126 -2.03 -6.81 0.90
CA ILE A 126 -1.77 -8.19 0.49
C ILE A 126 -0.27 -8.33 0.21
N ILE A 127 0.31 -9.47 0.60
CA ILE A 127 1.71 -9.81 0.38
C ILE A 127 1.80 -11.23 -0.14
N LYS A 128 2.55 -11.42 -1.23
CA LYS A 128 2.76 -12.70 -1.90
C LYS A 128 4.25 -12.98 -2.04
N LEU A 129 4.72 -14.04 -1.40
CA LEU A 129 6.11 -14.51 -1.56
C LEU A 129 6.26 -15.30 -2.87
N ASP A 130 5.20 -16.03 -3.22
CA ASP A 130 5.02 -16.74 -4.48
C ASP A 130 3.54 -16.70 -4.90
N ASP A 131 3.18 -17.38 -5.99
CA ASP A 131 1.80 -17.39 -6.49
C ASP A 131 0.84 -18.26 -5.65
N LYS A 132 1.30 -18.93 -4.58
CA LYS A 132 0.52 -19.94 -3.85
C LYS A 132 -0.14 -19.41 -2.59
N VAL A 133 0.56 -18.55 -1.85
CA VAL A 133 0.10 -18.07 -0.54
C VAL A 133 0.02 -16.55 -0.53
N THR A 134 -1.15 -16.03 -0.13
CA THR A 134 -1.33 -14.60 0.11
C THR A 134 -1.44 -14.34 1.61
N TYR A 135 -0.50 -13.56 2.13
CA TYR A 135 -0.57 -12.98 3.46
C TYR A 135 -1.38 -11.70 3.40
N VAL A 136 -2.24 -11.47 4.39
CA VAL A 136 -3.09 -10.29 4.44
C VAL A 136 -3.02 -9.65 5.81
N GLY A 137 -2.78 -8.34 5.84
CA GLY A 137 -2.73 -7.55 7.07
C GLY A 137 -3.58 -6.30 6.95
N ILE A 138 -4.25 -5.94 8.05
CA ILE A 138 -4.97 -4.67 8.21
C ILE A 138 -4.16 -3.78 9.13
N PHE A 139 -3.84 -2.58 8.66
CA PHE A 139 -2.95 -1.62 9.34
C PHE A 139 -3.66 -0.28 9.51
N LYS A 140 -3.73 0.18 10.75
CA LYS A 140 -4.35 1.44 11.17
C LYS A 140 -3.28 2.49 11.43
N LYS A 141 -3.70 3.74 11.62
CA LYS A 141 -2.82 4.85 12.05
C LYS A 141 -1.85 4.42 13.17
N GLY A 142 -0.57 4.60 12.91
CA GLY A 142 0.54 4.26 13.79
C GLY A 142 1.18 2.90 13.52
N ASP A 143 0.45 1.98 12.88
CA ASP A 143 0.93 0.62 12.62
C ASP A 143 2.02 0.62 11.53
N TYR A 144 3.01 -0.25 11.76
CA TYR A 144 4.04 -0.59 10.78
C TYR A 144 3.71 -1.90 10.06
N PHE A 145 4.20 -2.01 8.83
CA PHE A 145 4.32 -3.29 8.14
C PHE A 145 5.52 -3.31 7.21
N GLU A 146 6.30 -4.38 7.31
CA GLU A 146 7.42 -4.69 6.42
C GLU A 146 6.95 -5.56 5.25
N ILE A 147 7.51 -5.27 4.08
CA ILE A 147 7.38 -6.09 2.88
C ILE A 147 8.64 -6.95 2.76
N PRO A 148 8.52 -8.29 2.79
CA PRO A 148 9.65 -9.18 2.59
C PRO A 148 10.34 -8.96 1.23
N ALA A 149 11.64 -9.20 1.19
CA ALA A 149 12.39 -9.19 -0.07
C ALA A 149 11.79 -10.16 -1.09
N ALA A 150 11.84 -9.80 -2.36
CA ALA A 150 11.20 -10.49 -3.49
C ALA A 150 9.67 -10.64 -3.39
N ALA A 151 8.98 -10.10 -2.39
CA ALA A 151 7.54 -10.24 -2.28
C ALA A 151 6.81 -9.27 -3.22
N PHE A 152 5.70 -9.71 -3.79
CA PHE A 152 4.71 -8.81 -4.35
C PHE A 152 3.81 -8.26 -3.25
N HIS A 153 3.51 -6.97 -3.28
CA HIS A 153 2.55 -6.39 -2.36
C HIS A 153 1.61 -5.40 -3.05
N CYS A 154 0.43 -5.20 -2.45
CA CYS A 154 -0.54 -4.22 -2.90
C CYS A 154 -1.44 -3.80 -1.73
N SER A 155 -1.56 -2.50 -1.48
CA SER A 155 -2.42 -1.97 -0.42
C SER A 155 -3.76 -1.45 -0.97
N TYR A 156 -4.84 -1.71 -0.24
CA TYR A 156 -6.22 -1.27 -0.49
C TYR A 156 -6.66 -0.33 0.63
N ILE A 157 -7.46 0.69 0.29
CA ILE A 157 -7.89 1.72 1.24
C ILE A 157 -9.17 1.26 1.93
N LEU A 158 -9.06 0.79 3.17
CA LEU A 158 -10.25 0.42 3.95
C LEU A 158 -10.94 1.65 4.50
N GLU A 159 -10.22 2.63 5.06
CA GLU A 159 -10.76 3.86 5.64
C GLU A 159 -9.90 5.08 5.26
N GLY A 160 -10.55 6.21 4.93
CA GLY A 160 -9.90 7.33 4.26
C GLY A 160 -10.09 8.71 4.94
N PRO A 161 -9.25 9.71 4.60
CA PRO A 161 -8.11 9.60 3.68
C PRO A 161 -6.96 8.79 4.28
N ALA A 162 -6.51 7.77 3.54
CA ALA A 162 -5.38 6.94 3.96
C ALA A 162 -4.08 7.59 3.50
N ILE A 163 -3.13 7.71 4.42
CA ILE A 163 -1.82 8.30 4.17
C ILE A 163 -0.79 7.35 4.73
N VAL A 164 0.18 6.99 3.90
CA VAL A 164 1.22 6.03 4.22
C VAL A 164 2.56 6.65 3.86
N ALA A 165 3.51 6.56 4.77
CA ALA A 165 4.91 6.80 4.45
C ALA A 165 5.63 5.46 4.42
N ASN A 166 6.59 5.31 3.52
CA ASN A 166 7.41 4.12 3.44
C ASN A 166 8.86 4.49 3.16
N PHE A 167 9.80 3.69 3.65
CA PHE A 167 11.17 3.78 3.19
C PHE A 167 11.61 2.46 2.58
N TYR A 168 12.63 2.54 1.72
CA TYR A 168 13.20 1.38 1.07
C TYR A 168 14.67 1.59 0.67
N CYS A 169 15.40 0.48 0.52
CA CYS A 169 16.77 0.45 -0.02
C CYS A 169 16.98 -0.79 -0.92
N GLN A 170 18.17 -0.93 -1.52
CA GLN A 170 18.57 -2.07 -2.36
C GLN A 170 17.65 -2.36 -3.56
N THR A 171 17.05 -1.30 -4.15
CA THR A 171 16.11 -1.45 -5.26
C THR A 171 16.81 -1.49 -6.62
N TYR A 172 16.50 -2.48 -7.46
CA TYR A 172 17.07 -2.56 -8.83
C TYR A 172 16.53 -1.50 -9.80
N TRP A 173 15.37 -0.89 -9.52
CA TRP A 173 14.82 0.19 -10.36
C TRP A 173 15.42 1.57 -10.05
N GLY A 174 16.12 1.73 -8.92
CA GLY A 174 16.78 2.97 -8.51
C GLY A 174 15.93 4.22 -8.74
N ASN A 175 16.54 5.25 -9.33
CA ASN A 175 15.89 6.52 -9.68
C ASN A 175 14.97 6.45 -10.91
N ASP A 176 14.87 5.31 -11.59
CA ASP A 176 14.03 5.16 -12.78
C ASP A 176 12.78 4.33 -12.44
N ILE A 177 11.76 5.05 -11.93
CA ILE A 177 10.47 4.47 -11.52
C ILE A 177 9.76 3.73 -12.66
N THR A 178 10.12 3.98 -13.93
CA THR A 178 9.53 3.28 -15.08
C THR A 178 9.95 1.81 -15.14
N LYS A 179 11.07 1.45 -14.51
CA LYS A 179 11.58 0.07 -14.42
C LYS A 179 10.99 -0.74 -13.27
N LYS A 180 10.22 -0.11 -12.39
CA LYS A 180 9.60 -0.79 -11.25
C LYS A 180 8.63 -1.88 -11.74
N PRO A 181 8.69 -3.12 -11.20
CA PRO A 181 7.98 -4.29 -11.73
C PRO A 181 6.50 -4.32 -11.33
N TYR A 182 5.76 -3.33 -11.80
CA TYR A 182 4.32 -3.31 -11.59
C TYR A 182 3.69 -4.52 -12.27
N PHE A 183 2.83 -5.23 -11.53
CA PHE A 183 2.04 -6.36 -12.05
C PHE A 183 2.85 -7.51 -12.68
N THR A 184 4.09 -7.74 -12.25
CA THR A 184 4.87 -8.92 -12.71
C THR A 184 4.36 -10.24 -12.15
N ILE A 185 3.65 -10.16 -11.03
CA ILE A 185 2.93 -11.27 -10.38
C ILE A 185 1.43 -10.96 -10.48
N ASN A 186 0.62 -12.00 -10.68
CA ASN A 186 -0.82 -11.84 -10.78
C ASN A 186 -1.40 -11.37 -9.43
N ASN A 187 -2.04 -10.20 -9.42
CA ASN A 187 -2.89 -9.81 -8.31
C ASN A 187 -4.30 -10.32 -8.57
N ASP A 188 -4.57 -11.54 -8.11
CA ASP A 188 -5.85 -12.22 -8.23
C ASP A 188 -6.89 -11.78 -7.19
N ILE A 189 -6.63 -10.70 -6.43
CA ILE A 189 -7.48 -10.25 -5.33
C ILE A 189 -8.21 -8.95 -5.66
N SER A 190 -9.49 -8.93 -5.32
CA SER A 190 -10.35 -7.73 -5.30
C SER A 190 -11.01 -7.60 -3.93
N ILE A 191 -11.21 -6.38 -3.46
CA ILE A 191 -11.91 -6.11 -2.19
C ILE A 191 -13.10 -5.23 -2.47
N LYS A 192 -14.30 -5.65 -2.06
CA LYS A 192 -15.51 -4.83 -2.09
C LYS A 192 -15.90 -4.39 -0.69
N THR A 193 -16.67 -3.30 -0.61
CA THR A 193 -17.31 -2.85 0.61
C THR A 193 -18.83 -2.84 0.46
N SER A 194 -19.54 -3.19 1.52
CA SER A 194 -20.99 -3.10 1.65
C SER A 194 -21.33 -2.45 2.99
N GLY A 195 -21.17 -1.13 3.08
CA GLY A 195 -21.30 -0.40 4.35
C GLY A 195 -20.04 -0.53 5.19
N GLU A 196 -20.15 -1.08 6.40
CA GLU A 196 -19.03 -1.29 7.32
C GLU A 196 -18.31 -2.64 7.11
N GLU A 197 -18.90 -3.52 6.30
CA GLU A 197 -18.31 -4.82 5.94
C GLU A 197 -17.43 -4.71 4.70
N PHE A 198 -16.34 -5.46 4.71
CA PHE A 198 -15.45 -5.66 3.57
C PHE A 198 -15.39 -7.13 3.16
N SER A 199 -15.23 -7.34 1.87
CA SER A 199 -15.33 -8.64 1.23
C SER A 199 -14.14 -8.86 0.30
N LEU A 200 -13.27 -9.81 0.62
CA LEU A 200 -12.15 -10.21 -0.21
C LEU A 200 -12.59 -11.32 -1.17
N PHE A 201 -12.35 -11.09 -2.46
CA PHE A 201 -12.56 -12.03 -3.56
C PHE A 201 -11.22 -12.42 -4.15
N SER A 202 -11.03 -13.72 -4.45
CA SER A 202 -9.95 -14.18 -5.32
C SER A 202 -10.51 -14.84 -6.57
N SER A 203 -9.80 -14.73 -7.70
CA SER A 203 -10.18 -15.49 -8.89
C SER A 203 -10.04 -17.01 -8.72
N ASN A 204 -9.24 -17.46 -7.75
CA ASN A 204 -8.96 -18.87 -7.46
C ASN A 204 -9.80 -19.43 -6.32
N ASP A 205 -10.32 -18.58 -5.43
CA ASP A 205 -11.22 -18.96 -4.34
C ASP A 205 -12.63 -18.39 -4.59
N LYS A 206 -13.58 -19.28 -4.90
CA LYS A 206 -14.98 -18.88 -5.15
C LYS A 206 -15.71 -18.45 -3.88
N ASN A 207 -15.12 -18.60 -2.70
CA ASN A 207 -15.70 -18.14 -1.45
C ASN A 207 -15.26 -16.70 -1.15
N GLU A 208 -16.23 -15.89 -0.74
CA GLU A 208 -15.99 -14.53 -0.27
C GLU A 208 -15.55 -14.56 1.20
N ASN A 209 -14.41 -13.94 1.51
CA ASN A 209 -13.95 -13.81 2.88
C ASN A 209 -14.33 -12.42 3.41
N LYS A 210 -15.22 -12.38 4.40
CA LYS A 210 -15.71 -11.14 5.00
C LYS A 210 -14.94 -10.73 6.25
N PHE A 211 -14.71 -9.44 6.41
CA PHE A 211 -14.03 -8.86 7.58
C PHE A 211 -14.51 -7.42 7.86
N THR A 212 -14.27 -6.96 9.10
CA THR A 212 -14.51 -5.58 9.54
C THR A 212 -13.24 -5.00 10.16
N VAL A 213 -13.11 -3.68 10.17
CA VAL A 213 -11.90 -3.00 10.65
C VAL A 213 -11.79 -3.03 12.19
N ASP A 214 -12.91 -3.16 12.92
CA ASP A 214 -12.93 -2.83 14.36
C ASP A 214 -13.28 -3.97 15.35
N SER A 215 -13.84 -5.12 14.95
CA SER A 215 -14.24 -6.15 15.94
C SER A 215 -13.72 -7.57 15.72
N PHE A 216 -13.24 -7.95 14.53
CA PHE A 216 -12.75 -9.31 14.24
C PHE A 216 -11.73 -9.34 13.10
N SER A 217 -10.67 -8.53 13.15
CA SER A 217 -9.70 -8.34 12.05
C SER A 217 -8.98 -9.60 11.55
N SER A 218 -9.32 -10.79 12.05
CA SER A 218 -8.97 -12.07 11.45
C SER A 218 -9.73 -12.28 10.14
N ILE A 219 -9.02 -12.19 9.03
CA ILE A 219 -9.44 -12.86 7.79
C ILE A 219 -9.48 -14.35 8.12
N PHE A 220 -10.60 -15.03 7.85
CA PHE A 220 -10.72 -16.45 8.14
C PHE A 220 -9.60 -17.21 7.40
N ASN A 221 -8.71 -17.85 8.17
CA ASN A 221 -7.61 -18.64 7.62
C ASN A 221 -8.18 -19.79 6.78
N ASN A 222 -7.97 -19.69 5.48
CA ASN A 222 -8.17 -20.79 4.56
C ASN A 222 -6.82 -21.12 3.90
N ARG A 223 -6.74 -22.20 3.12
CA ARG A 223 -5.44 -22.65 2.57
C ARG A 223 -4.71 -21.60 1.72
N ASN A 224 -5.42 -20.59 1.20
CA ASN A 224 -4.88 -19.62 0.26
C ASN A 224 -4.61 -18.24 0.90
N PHE A 225 -5.24 -17.93 2.04
CA PHE A 225 -5.09 -16.67 2.77
C PHE A 225 -4.62 -16.90 4.20
N ARG A 226 -3.56 -16.19 4.57
CA ARG A 226 -2.93 -16.27 5.88
C ARG A 226 -2.84 -14.90 6.51
N ASP A 227 -2.86 -14.82 7.83
CA ASP A 227 -2.65 -13.56 8.54
C ASP A 227 -1.20 -13.08 8.30
N TYR A 228 -1.01 -11.78 8.06
CA TYR A 228 0.31 -11.15 7.98
C TYR A 228 1.24 -11.52 9.15
N LYS A 229 0.69 -11.70 10.36
CA LYS A 229 1.45 -12.09 11.55
C LYS A 229 2.18 -13.42 11.39
N GLU A 230 1.68 -14.32 10.55
CA GLU A 230 2.30 -15.62 10.28
C GLU A 230 3.69 -15.46 9.61
N LEU A 231 3.97 -14.33 8.95
CA LEU A 231 5.31 -14.03 8.42
C LEU A 231 6.38 -13.94 9.54
N TYR A 232 6.01 -13.52 10.74
CA TYR A 232 6.90 -13.50 11.90
C TYR A 232 7.03 -14.88 12.54
N GLU A 233 5.93 -15.64 12.61
CA GLU A 233 5.93 -17.01 13.13
C GLU A 233 6.82 -17.94 12.29
N GLU A 234 6.81 -17.73 10.98
CA GLU A 234 7.68 -18.40 10.00
C GLU A 234 9.10 -17.87 9.94
N LYS A 235 9.42 -16.80 10.69
CA LYS A 235 10.74 -16.14 10.70
C LYS A 235 11.15 -15.59 9.32
N ILE A 236 10.18 -15.26 8.49
CA ILE A 236 10.41 -14.51 7.24
C ILE A 236 10.67 -13.05 7.59
N LEU A 237 9.87 -12.50 8.50
CA LEU A 237 10.10 -11.19 9.10
C LEU A 237 10.71 -11.37 10.50
N VAL A 238 11.71 -10.56 10.81
CA VAL A 238 12.50 -10.69 12.04
C VAL A 238 12.63 -9.38 12.83
N LYS A 239 12.27 -8.23 12.24
CA LYS A 239 12.40 -6.93 12.88
C LYS A 239 11.13 -6.53 13.62
N ASP A 240 11.30 -6.14 14.88
CA ASP A 240 10.30 -5.43 15.65
C ASP A 240 10.58 -3.93 15.56
N TYR A 241 9.57 -3.16 15.14
CA TYR A 241 9.65 -1.71 15.02
C TYR A 241 9.05 -0.98 16.22
N SER A 242 8.56 -1.70 17.23
CA SER A 242 7.80 -1.16 18.37
C SER A 242 8.56 -0.13 19.21
N GLU A 243 9.90 -0.15 19.17
CA GLU A 243 10.74 0.84 19.85
C GLU A 243 10.69 2.23 19.18
N HIS A 244 10.29 2.28 17.91
CA HIS A 244 10.14 3.51 17.14
C HIS A 244 8.67 3.88 16.98
N LYS A 245 8.30 5.07 17.45
CA LYS A 245 6.91 5.55 17.29
C LYS A 245 6.64 6.03 15.88
N SER A 246 7.63 6.65 15.24
CA SER A 246 7.49 7.34 13.97
C SER A 246 8.45 6.79 12.92
N ILE A 247 7.98 6.56 11.71
CA ILE A 247 8.81 6.12 10.58
C ILE A 247 9.88 7.15 10.24
N PHE A 248 9.64 8.43 10.54
CA PHE A 248 10.63 9.49 10.41
C PHE A 248 11.79 9.32 11.41
N ASP A 249 11.53 8.80 12.62
CA ASP A 249 12.56 8.50 13.61
C ASP A 249 13.28 7.19 13.25
N LEU A 250 12.53 6.17 12.85
CA LEU A 250 13.04 4.89 12.37
C LEU A 250 13.99 5.07 11.16
N PHE A 251 13.67 6.01 10.27
CA PHE A 251 14.52 6.33 9.12
C PHE A 251 15.91 6.82 9.51
N TYR A 252 16.09 7.40 10.71
CA TYR A 252 17.39 7.85 11.22
C TYR A 252 18.02 6.91 12.24
N SER A 253 17.36 5.80 12.62
CA SER A 253 17.93 4.84 13.56
C SER A 253 18.96 3.91 12.92
N SER A 254 19.73 3.22 13.76
CA SER A 254 20.48 2.04 13.35
C SER A 254 19.48 0.91 13.14
N LEU A 255 19.17 0.63 11.87
CA LEU A 255 18.28 -0.45 11.45
C LEU A 255 18.94 -1.83 11.55
#